data_AF-X1KNJ0-F1
#
_entry.id   AF-X1KNJ0-F1
#
_cell.length_a   1.000
_cell.length_b   1.000
_cell.length_c   1.000
_cell.angle_alpha   90.00
_cell.angle_beta   90.00
_cell.angle_gamma   90.00
#
_symmetry.space_group_name_H-M   'P 1'
#
loop_
_entity.id
_entity.type
_entity.pdbx_description
1 polymer ?
#
loop_
_entity_poly.entity_id
_entity_poly.type
_entity_poly.pdbx_seq_one_letter_code
_entity_poly.pdbx_strand_id
1 'polypeptide(L)'
;MPTNAYEQAQETGEPVTVSSTTTTETNPVNAWPIATSIGIAMGVMVFAVWMGYQEMRGSATSTLLEHGLHDMTVRDVEIVGHIMKLEEFTIPELIKLTKTSKITIWRTVQKLVEQGLVQPTEQTRLAANGRGGRGKPSRIYRYVGKTKT
;
A
#
# COMPACT_ATOMS: atom_id res chain seq x y z
N MET A 1 43.71 -8.72 39.51
CA MET A 1 44.78 -9.31 38.67
C MET A 1 46.00 -9.54 39.56
N PRO A 2 46.67 -10.70 39.43
CA PRO A 2 47.29 -11.41 40.54
C PRO A 2 48.70 -10.90 40.85
N THR A 3 48.94 -10.53 42.10
CA THR A 3 50.27 -10.21 42.65
C THR A 3 51.25 -11.37 42.47
N ASN A 4 50.74 -12.61 42.43
CA ASN A 4 51.53 -13.84 42.31
C ASN A 4 52.22 -14.03 40.95
N ALA A 5 51.73 -13.41 39.87
CA ALA A 5 52.35 -13.56 38.54
C ALA A 5 53.62 -12.71 38.39
N TYR A 6 53.72 -11.60 39.14
CA TYR A 6 54.90 -10.74 39.14
C TYR A 6 56.05 -11.35 39.94
N GLU A 7 55.73 -11.98 41.08
CA GLU A 7 56.74 -12.64 41.92
C GLU A 7 57.36 -13.84 41.19
N GLN A 8 56.56 -14.60 40.45
CA GLN A 8 57.03 -15.78 39.72
C GLN A 8 57.92 -15.45 38.50
N ALA A 9 57.75 -14.27 37.88
CA ALA A 9 58.58 -13.84 36.76
C ALA A 9 59.97 -13.31 37.20
N GLN A 10 60.09 -12.80 38.44
CA GLN A 10 61.37 -12.34 38.99
C GLN A 10 62.30 -13.48 39.37
N GLU A 11 61.76 -14.66 39.69
CA GLU A 11 62.56 -15.79 40.21
C GLU A 11 63.16 -16.67 39.09
N THR A 12 62.51 -16.78 37.93
CA THR A 12 62.91 -17.72 36.87
C THR A 12 63.37 -17.08 35.56
N GLY A 13 63.18 -15.78 35.35
CA GLY A 13 63.71 -15.06 34.18
C GLY A 13 63.09 -15.43 32.83
N GLU A 14 62.00 -16.21 32.81
CA GLU A 14 61.27 -16.58 31.59
C GLU A 14 59.96 -15.78 31.45
N PRO A 15 59.53 -15.44 30.22
CA PRO A 15 58.33 -14.66 29.99
C PRO A 15 57.07 -15.47 30.33
N VAL A 16 56.36 -15.06 31.39
CA VAL A 16 55.08 -15.65 31.79
C VAL A 16 53.98 -15.17 30.84
N THR A 17 53.40 -16.09 30.06
CA THR A 17 52.30 -15.81 29.14
C THR A 17 50.99 -15.63 29.91
N VAL A 18 50.65 -14.37 30.20
CA VAL A 18 49.35 -14.03 30.79
C VAL A 18 48.28 -14.11 29.70
N SER A 19 47.60 -15.26 29.58
CA SER A 19 46.38 -15.37 28.76
C SER A 19 45.24 -14.63 29.45
N SER A 20 44.99 -13.40 29.03
CA SER A 20 43.78 -12.64 29.36
C SER A 20 42.60 -13.21 28.57
N THR A 21 41.97 -14.26 29.11
CA THR A 21 40.69 -14.74 28.59
C THR A 21 39.63 -13.67 28.88
N THR A 22 39.41 -12.78 27.92
CA THR A 22 38.32 -11.80 27.98
C THR A 22 37.03 -12.58 27.77
N THR A 23 36.35 -12.94 28.85
CA THR A 23 35.01 -13.51 28.80
C THR A 23 34.06 -12.40 28.37
N THR A 24 33.77 -12.33 27.07
CA THR A 24 32.73 -11.45 26.55
C THR A 24 31.39 -11.92 27.10
N GLU A 25 30.89 -11.21 28.11
CA GLU A 25 29.56 -11.43 28.67
C GLU A 25 28.52 -11.00 27.63
N THR A 26 28.15 -11.89 26.72
CA THR A 26 27.03 -11.68 25.81
C THR A 26 25.75 -11.84 26.61
N ASN A 27 25.27 -10.75 27.21
CA ASN A 27 23.91 -10.69 27.75
C ASN A 27 22.95 -10.86 26.56
N PRO A 28 22.15 -11.94 26.48
CA PRO A 28 21.22 -12.12 25.38
C PRO A 28 20.15 -11.04 25.50
N VAL A 29 20.11 -10.11 24.53
CA VAL A 29 19.05 -9.11 24.44
C VAL A 29 17.73 -9.88 24.33
N ASN A 30 16.88 -9.78 25.34
CA ASN A 30 15.56 -10.40 25.33
C ASN A 30 14.73 -9.74 24.22
N ALA A 31 14.66 -10.37 23.06
CA ALA A 31 14.03 -9.83 21.86
C ALA A 31 12.49 -9.93 21.88
N TRP A 32 11.90 -10.62 22.86
CA TRP A 32 10.46 -10.81 22.97
C TRP A 32 9.65 -9.49 22.99
N PRO A 33 10.01 -8.47 23.80
CA PRO A 33 9.29 -7.20 23.82
C PRO A 33 9.40 -6.45 22.49
N ILE A 34 10.58 -6.50 21.85
CA ILE A 34 10.84 -5.84 20.57
C ILE A 34 10.03 -6.52 19.47
N ALA A 35 10.07 -7.85 19.38
CA ALA A 35 9.31 -8.63 18.41
C ALA A 35 7.80 -8.43 18.58
N THR A 36 7.31 -8.38 19.83
CA THR A 36 5.89 -8.13 20.15
C THR A 36 5.47 -6.74 19.68
N SER A 37 6.31 -5.71 19.93
CA SER A 37 6.00 -4.34 19.51
C SER A 37 5.92 -4.20 17.98
N ILE A 38 6.83 -4.83 17.24
CA ILE A 38 6.82 -4.84 15.77
C ILE A 38 5.58 -5.58 15.26
N GLY A 39 5.25 -6.73 15.85
CA GLY A 39 4.06 -7.51 15.49
C GLY A 39 2.76 -6.73 15.65
N ILE A 40 2.59 -6.03 16.77
CA ILE A 40 1.41 -5.18 17.02
C ILE A 40 1.35 -4.03 16.01
N ALA A 41 2.46 -3.32 15.79
CA ALA A 41 2.51 -2.19 14.87
C ALA A 41 2.14 -2.61 13.44
N MET A 42 2.71 -3.72 12.96
CA MET A 42 2.39 -4.27 11.63
C MET A 42 0.95 -4.77 11.54
N GLY A 43 0.46 -5.43 12.60
CA GLY A 43 -0.93 -5.89 12.67
C GLY A 43 -1.94 -4.75 12.56
N VAL A 44 -1.71 -3.64 13.29
CA VAL A 44 -2.56 -2.45 13.23
C VAL A 44 -2.53 -1.82 11.84
N MET A 45 -1.36 -1.72 11.20
CA MET A 45 -1.27 -1.17 9.83
C MET A 45 -2.05 -2.01 8.82
N VAL A 46 -1.86 -3.34 8.84
CA VAL A 46 -2.57 -4.25 7.92
C VAL A 46 -4.08 -4.18 8.15
N PHE A 47 -4.51 -4.14 9.41
CA PHE A 47 -5.92 -4.01 9.77
C PHE A 47 -6.52 -2.69 9.27
N ALA A 48 -5.81 -1.57 9.43
CA ALA A 48 -6.26 -0.27 8.96
C ALA A 48 -6.43 -0.24 7.42
N VAL A 49 -5.46 -0.80 6.68
CA VAL A 49 -5.54 -0.90 5.21
C VAL A 49 -6.72 -1.78 4.79
N TRP A 50 -6.92 -2.91 5.47
CA TRP A 50 -8.06 -3.80 5.20
C TRP A 50 -9.41 -3.11 5.46
N MET A 51 -9.53 -2.40 6.58
CA MET A 51 -10.77 -1.71 6.96
C MET A 51 -11.13 -0.63 5.94
N GLY A 52 -10.15 0.18 5.51
CA GLY A 52 -10.37 1.19 4.47
C GLY A 52 -10.77 0.58 3.12
N TYR A 53 -10.22 -0.57 2.76
CA TYR A 53 -10.61 -1.29 1.54
C TYR A 53 -12.05 -1.82 1.61
N GLN A 54 -12.48 -2.32 2.77
CA GLN A 54 -13.87 -2.76 2.99
C GLN A 54 -14.86 -1.60 2.95
N GLU A 55 -14.54 -0.48 3.57
CA GLU A 55 -15.39 0.72 3.56
C GLU A 55 -15.59 1.26 2.13
N MET A 56 -14.50 1.36 1.35
CA MET A 56 -14.58 1.76 -0.06
C MET A 56 -15.48 0.84 -0.88
N ARG A 57 -15.39 -0.48 -0.67
CA ARG A 57 -16.25 -1.45 -1.36
C ARG A 57 -17.71 -1.32 -0.92
N GLY A 58 -17.96 -1.13 0.37
CA GLY A 58 -19.30 -0.90 0.91
C GLY A 58 -19.98 0.32 0.27
N SER A 59 -19.28 1.45 0.22
CA SER A 59 -19.79 2.69 -0.38
C SER A 59 -20.03 2.57 -1.89
N ALA A 60 -19.14 1.88 -2.61
CA ALA A 60 -19.34 1.61 -4.03
C ALA A 60 -20.55 0.67 -4.24
N THR A 61 -20.66 -0.41 -3.48
CA THR A 61 -21.80 -1.33 -3.56
C THR A 61 -23.12 -0.65 -3.20
N SER A 62 -23.17 0.18 -2.16
CA SER A 62 -24.41 0.89 -1.79
C SER A 62 -24.86 1.84 -2.90
N THR A 63 -23.94 2.62 -3.47
CA THR A 63 -24.24 3.52 -4.59
C THR A 63 -24.79 2.76 -5.80
N LEU A 64 -24.23 1.59 -6.10
CA LEU A 64 -24.68 0.76 -7.22
C LEU A 64 -26.06 0.13 -6.97
N LEU A 65 -26.33 -0.30 -5.73
CA LEU A 65 -27.64 -0.81 -5.32
C LEU A 65 -28.72 0.28 -5.43
N GLU A 66 -28.42 1.49 -4.95
CA GLU A 66 -29.34 2.64 -5.02
C GLU A 66 -29.73 3.00 -6.46
N HIS A 67 -28.82 2.82 -7.42
CA HIS A 67 -29.03 3.14 -8.83
C HIS A 67 -29.44 1.93 -9.68
N GLY A 68 -29.78 0.79 -9.06
CA GLY A 68 -30.32 -0.36 -9.77
C GLY A 68 -29.30 -1.28 -10.45
N LEU A 69 -27.99 -1.05 -10.31
CA LEU A 69 -26.91 -1.88 -10.88
C LEU A 69 -26.62 -3.13 -10.02
N HIS A 70 -27.66 -3.92 -9.73
CA HIS A 70 -27.57 -5.13 -8.92
C HIS A 70 -26.82 -6.28 -9.64
N ASP A 71 -26.67 -6.20 -10.96
CA ASP A 71 -26.03 -7.21 -11.80
C ASP A 71 -24.50 -7.04 -11.93
N MET A 72 -23.92 -6.05 -11.22
CA MET A 72 -22.49 -5.77 -11.29
C MET A 72 -21.65 -6.79 -10.53
N THR A 73 -20.51 -7.15 -11.12
CA THR A 73 -19.57 -8.08 -10.49
C THR A 73 -18.75 -7.39 -9.40
N VAL A 74 -18.11 -8.16 -8.52
CA VAL A 74 -17.16 -7.65 -7.52
C VAL A 74 -16.07 -6.76 -8.17
N ARG A 75 -15.62 -7.12 -9.36
CA ARG A 75 -14.61 -6.35 -10.10
C ARG A 75 -15.16 -5.01 -10.58
N ASP A 76 -16.43 -4.95 -10.98
CA ASP A 76 -17.08 -3.70 -11.36
C ASP A 76 -17.21 -2.75 -10.16
N VAL A 77 -17.53 -3.29 -8.97
CA VAL A 77 -17.55 -2.53 -7.71
C VAL A 77 -16.19 -1.93 -7.41
N GLU A 78 -15.10 -2.67 -7.59
CA GLU A 78 -13.74 -2.16 -7.39
C GLU A 78 -13.41 -1.01 -8.36
N ILE A 79 -13.77 -1.16 -9.64
CA ILE A 79 -13.61 -0.08 -10.64
C ILE A 79 -14.39 1.16 -10.22
N VAL A 80 -15.62 0.99 -9.75
CA VAL A 80 -16.49 2.09 -9.27
C VAL A 80 -15.88 2.76 -8.03
N GLY A 81 -15.37 1.99 -7.07
CA GLY A 81 -14.68 2.53 -5.90
C GLY A 81 -13.45 3.38 -6.27
N HIS A 82 -12.69 2.97 -7.30
CA HIS A 82 -11.61 3.80 -7.83
C HIS A 82 -12.10 5.06 -8.55
N ILE A 83 -13.19 4.98 -9.30
CA ILE A 83 -13.83 6.14 -9.96
C ILE A 83 -14.29 7.17 -8.91
N MET A 84 -14.95 6.71 -7.85
CA MET A 84 -15.43 7.57 -6.75
C MET A 84 -14.28 8.26 -6.02
N LYS A 85 -13.14 7.57 -5.85
CA LYS A 85 -11.95 8.11 -5.19
C LYS A 85 -11.19 9.12 -6.06
N LEU A 86 -11.13 8.90 -7.37
CA LEU A 86 -10.40 9.78 -8.29
C LEU A 86 -11.18 11.04 -8.63
N GLU A 87 -12.51 10.97 -8.61
CA GLU A 87 -13.47 12.01 -9.05
C GLU A 87 -13.35 12.36 -10.54
N GLU A 88 -12.15 12.62 -11.04
CA GLU A 88 -11.82 12.79 -12.45
C GLU A 88 -10.80 11.74 -12.89
N PHE A 89 -11.12 11.03 -13.96
CA PHE A 89 -10.29 9.89 -14.41
C PHE A 89 -10.27 9.75 -15.92
N THR A 90 -9.28 9.00 -16.39
CA THR A 90 -9.23 8.52 -17.78
C THR A 90 -9.27 6.99 -17.83
N ILE A 91 -9.74 6.42 -18.94
CA ILE A 91 -9.78 4.95 -19.10
C ILE A 91 -8.37 4.32 -18.94
N PRO A 92 -7.28 4.88 -19.51
CA PRO A 92 -5.93 4.33 -19.28
C PRO A 92 -5.47 4.37 -17.82
N GLU A 93 -5.91 5.37 -17.06
CA GLU A 93 -5.58 5.50 -15.64
C GLU A 93 -6.28 4.42 -14.81
N LEU A 94 -7.56 4.17 -15.08
CA LEU A 94 -8.28 3.05 -14.45
C LEU A 94 -7.66 1.70 -14.80
N ILE A 95 -7.21 1.48 -16.04
CA ILE A 95 -6.51 0.24 -16.43
C ILE A 95 -5.26 0.03 -15.57
N LYS A 96 -4.47 1.08 -15.33
CA LYS A 96 -3.24 0.99 -14.52
C LYS A 96 -3.54 0.65 -13.06
N LEU A 97 -4.58 1.24 -12.49
CA LEU A 97 -4.94 1.07 -11.08
C LEU A 97 -5.61 -0.28 -10.79
N THR A 98 -6.59 -0.64 -11.63
CA THR A 98 -7.42 -1.84 -11.42
C THR A 98 -6.85 -3.09 -12.07
N LYS A 99 -5.81 -2.97 -12.89
CA LYS A 99 -5.22 -4.06 -13.70
C LYS A 99 -6.25 -4.82 -14.52
N THR A 100 -7.35 -4.16 -14.87
CA THR A 100 -8.48 -4.76 -15.58
C THR A 100 -8.44 -4.40 -17.07
N SER A 101 -9.05 -5.26 -17.90
CA SER A 101 -9.10 -5.04 -19.34
C SER A 101 -9.81 -3.72 -19.69
N LYS A 102 -9.36 -3.09 -20.78
CA LYS A 102 -9.98 -1.86 -21.30
C LYS A 102 -11.48 -2.04 -21.58
N ILE A 103 -11.88 -3.20 -22.10
CA ILE A 103 -13.28 -3.47 -22.48
C ILE A 103 -14.17 -3.56 -21.24
N THR A 104 -13.70 -4.23 -20.18
CA THR A 104 -14.44 -4.32 -18.93
C THR A 104 -14.65 -2.92 -18.35
N ILE A 105 -13.57 -2.14 -18.19
CA ILE A 105 -13.66 -0.76 -17.67
C ILE A 105 -14.58 0.09 -18.54
N TRP A 106 -14.49 -0.02 -19.87
CA TRP A 106 -15.37 0.70 -20.77
C TRP A 106 -16.85 0.37 -20.54
N ARG A 107 -17.20 -0.91 -20.42
CA ARG A 107 -18.58 -1.36 -20.13
C ARG A 107 -19.07 -0.85 -18.78
N THR A 108 -18.23 -0.94 -17.74
CA THR A 108 -18.54 -0.41 -16.40
C THR A 108 -18.80 1.10 -16.48
N VAL A 109 -17.92 1.87 -17.12
CA VAL A 109 -18.07 3.33 -17.27
C VAL A 109 -19.31 3.67 -18.07
N GLN A 110 -19.62 2.94 -19.15
CA GLN A 110 -20.82 3.16 -19.95
C GLN A 110 -22.09 2.94 -19.14
N LYS A 111 -22.19 1.85 -18.37
CA LYS A 111 -23.30 1.61 -17.44
C LYS A 111 -23.47 2.77 -16.45
N LEU A 112 -22.36 3.31 -15.92
CA LEU A 112 -22.40 4.46 -15.01
C LEU A 112 -22.82 5.77 -15.70
N VAL A 113 -22.46 5.96 -16.98
CA VAL A 113 -22.90 7.12 -17.77
C VAL A 113 -24.41 7.03 -18.06
N GLU A 114 -24.91 5.86 -18.42
CA GLU A 114 -26.34 5.61 -18.65
C GLU A 114 -27.17 5.89 -17.40
N GLN A 115 -26.61 5.61 -16.22
CA GLN A 115 -27.23 5.85 -14.92
C GLN A 115 -26.96 7.25 -14.36
N GLY A 116 -26.30 8.12 -15.12
CA GLY A 116 -26.02 9.51 -14.74
C GLY A 116 -25.00 9.66 -13.60
N LEU A 117 -24.28 8.61 -13.22
CA LEU A 117 -23.27 8.62 -12.16
C LEU A 117 -21.91 9.15 -12.65
N VAL A 118 -21.66 9.07 -13.96
CA VAL A 118 -20.44 9.56 -14.61
C VAL A 118 -20.82 10.42 -15.80
N GLN A 119 -20.14 11.56 -15.95
CA GLN A 119 -20.30 12.43 -17.11
C GLN A 119 -18.98 12.53 -17.90
N PRO A 120 -19.03 12.36 -19.22
CA PRO A 120 -17.86 12.56 -20.04
C PRO A 120 -17.62 14.05 -20.25
N THR A 121 -16.42 14.52 -19.98
CA THR A 121 -16.05 15.93 -20.18
C THR A 121 -15.60 16.17 -21.63
N GLU A 122 -15.56 17.43 -22.06
CA GLU A 122 -14.95 17.84 -23.34
C GLU A 122 -13.43 17.90 -23.25
N GLN A 123 -12.88 17.84 -22.03
CA GLN A 123 -11.45 17.91 -21.81
C GLN A 123 -10.79 16.57 -22.13
N THR A 124 -9.56 16.67 -22.66
CA THR A 124 -8.73 15.51 -22.90
C THR A 124 -7.42 15.66 -22.14
N ARG A 125 -6.98 14.58 -21.50
CA ARG A 125 -5.67 14.53 -20.84
C ARG A 125 -4.67 13.93 -21.81
N LEU A 126 -3.54 14.62 -22.00
CA LEU A 126 -2.40 14.03 -22.68
C LEU A 126 -1.99 12.76 -21.91
N ALA A 127 -1.58 11.71 -22.64
CA ALA A 127 -1.01 10.50 -22.05
C ALA A 127 0.38 10.84 -21.46
N ALA A 128 0.38 11.61 -20.37
CA ALA A 128 1.58 12.20 -19.80
C ALA A 128 2.15 11.23 -18.76
N ASN A 129 2.99 10.30 -19.22
CA ASN A 129 4.07 9.79 -18.39
C ASN A 129 5.24 10.82 -18.36
N GLY A 130 4.96 12.10 -18.07
CA GLY A 130 5.97 13.15 -17.82
C GLY A 130 7.02 13.46 -18.91
N ARG A 131 7.00 12.79 -20.06
CA ARG A 131 7.96 12.96 -21.17
C ARG A 131 7.21 12.99 -22.48
N GLY A 132 7.25 14.13 -23.19
CA GLY A 132 6.84 14.34 -24.59
C GLY A 132 5.95 13.26 -25.20
N GLY A 133 4.63 13.47 -25.11
CA GLY A 133 3.61 12.44 -25.35
C GLY A 133 3.59 11.86 -26.75
N ARG A 134 3.91 10.57 -26.85
CA ARG A 134 3.50 9.71 -27.96
C ARG A 134 2.28 8.89 -27.50
N GLY A 135 1.08 9.38 -27.78
CA GLY A 135 -0.17 8.71 -27.43
C GLY A 135 -1.39 9.57 -27.75
N LYS A 136 -2.51 8.94 -28.12
CA LYS A 136 -3.77 9.65 -28.36
C LYS A 136 -4.23 10.30 -27.05
N PRO A 137 -4.68 11.57 -27.07
CA PRO A 137 -5.26 12.20 -25.90
C PRO A 137 -6.48 11.38 -25.44
N SER A 138 -6.58 11.17 -24.14
CA SER A 138 -7.66 10.36 -23.55
C SER A 138 -8.73 11.27 -22.98
N ARG A 139 -9.99 10.97 -23.29
CA ARG A 139 -11.15 11.71 -22.75
C ARG A 139 -11.20 11.57 -21.24
N ILE A 140 -11.43 12.69 -20.56
CA ILE A 140 -11.62 12.73 -19.11
C ILE A 140 -13.10 12.48 -18.79
N TYR A 141 -13.34 11.64 -17.81
CA TYR A 141 -14.65 11.37 -17.23
C TYR A 141 -14.67 11.92 -15.81
N ARG A 142 -15.82 12.45 -15.39
CA ARG A 142 -16.04 12.95 -14.04
C ARG A 142 -17.14 12.17 -13.36
N TYR A 143 -16.91 11.73 -12.14
CA TYR A 143 -17.92 11.15 -11.27
C TYR A 143 -18.82 12.26 -10.73
N VAL A 144 -20.13 12.13 -10.95
CA VAL A 144 -21.16 13.11 -10.56
C VAL A 144 -22.19 12.51 -9.59
N GLY A 145 -22.04 11.23 -9.24
CA GLY A 145 -22.94 10.51 -8.32
C GLY A 145 -22.88 10.97 -6.86
N LYS A 146 -22.03 11.94 -6.50
CA LYS A 146 -22.19 12.70 -5.27
C LYS A 146 -23.37 13.64 -5.44
N THR A 147 -24.57 13.13 -5.21
CA THR A 147 -25.76 13.96 -5.09
C THR A 147 -25.49 15.06 -4.08
N LYS A 148 -25.65 16.29 -4.55
CA LYS A 148 -25.69 17.55 -3.80
C LYS A 148 -26.36 17.34 -2.44
N THR A 149 -25.61 17.55 -1.36
CA THR A 149 -26.20 18.13 -0.13
C THR A 149 -26.73 19.52 -0.44
#